data_AF-A0A1S2GT22-F1
#
_entry.id   AF-A0A1S2GT22-F1
#
_cell.length_a   1.000
_cell.length_b   1.000
_cell.length_c   1.000
_cell.angle_alpha   90.00
_cell.angle_beta   90.00
_cell.angle_gamma   90.00
#
_symmetry.space_group_name_H-M   'P 1'
#
loop_
_entity.id
_entity.type
_entity.pdbx_description
1 polymer ?
#
loop_
_entity_poly.entity_id
_entity_poly.type
_entity_poly.pdbx_seq_one_letter_code
_entity_poly.pdbx_strand_id
1 'polypeptide(L)'
;MTPEDPTAQGLATMASAGFEFGGSPDQVAHDVRTMWEQLGRPPGAFAAAARAVAVLPQRPEVPVAAQAERRRLERAFGINPVEVELTAALEARELLERMARD
;
A
#
# COMPACT_ATOMS: atom_id res chain seq x y z
N MET A 1 9.54 13.53 9.63
CA MET A 1 9.63 12.75 8.38
C MET A 1 8.48 13.12 7.47
N THR A 2 8.75 13.40 6.19
CA THR A 2 7.74 13.76 5.19
C THR A 2 7.26 12.51 4.43
N PRO A 3 6.11 12.54 3.75
CA PRO A 3 5.62 11.43 2.93
C PRO A 3 6.54 11.05 1.76
N GLU A 4 7.36 11.99 1.30
CA GLU A 4 8.32 11.81 0.20
C GLU A 4 9.64 11.16 0.66
N ASP A 5 9.80 10.95 1.97
CA ASP A 5 10.97 10.25 2.51
C ASP A 5 11.01 8.81 1.94
N PRO A 6 12.17 8.34 1.41
CA PRO A 6 12.27 6.99 0.84
C PRO A 6 11.88 5.87 1.82
N THR A 7 12.11 6.06 3.12
CA THR A 7 11.69 5.11 4.15
C THR A 7 10.17 5.10 4.28
N ALA A 8 9.53 6.27 4.30
CA ALA A 8 8.07 6.36 4.36
C ALA A 8 7.43 5.72 3.12
N GLN A 9 7.98 5.99 1.93
CA GLN A 9 7.52 5.38 0.68
C GLN A 9 7.73 3.87 0.64
N GLY A 10 8.88 3.39 1.12
CA GLY A 10 9.18 1.95 1.20
C GLY A 10 8.21 1.20 2.12
N LEU A 11 7.95 1.75 3.31
CA LEU A 11 6.99 1.16 4.25
C LEU A 11 5.55 1.21 3.71
N ALA A 12 5.15 2.31 3.07
CA ALA A 12 3.83 2.43 2.43
C ALA A 12 3.65 1.43 1.29
N THR A 13 4.69 1.23 0.47
CA THR A 13 4.69 0.28 -0.63
C THR A 13 4.60 -1.16 -0.11
N MET A 14 5.39 -1.50 0.91
CA MET A 14 5.36 -2.82 1.54
C MET A 14 3.98 -3.12 2.13
N ALA A 15 3.39 -2.18 2.87
CA ALA A 15 2.06 -2.37 3.45
C ALA A 15 0.99 -2.57 2.37
N SER A 16 0.99 -1.72 1.33
CA SER A 16 0.01 -1.80 0.23
C SER A 16 0.15 -3.10 -0.55
N ALA A 17 1.38 -3.50 -0.89
CA ALA A 17 1.64 -4.76 -1.58
C ALA A 17 1.24 -5.97 -0.73
N GLY A 18 1.50 -5.93 0.58
CA GLY A 18 1.11 -7.00 1.50
C GLY A 18 -0.39 -7.29 1.48
N PHE A 19 -1.22 -6.24 1.53
CA PHE A 19 -2.68 -6.39 1.41
C PHE A 19 -3.12 -6.74 -0.01
N GLU A 20 -2.47 -6.17 -1.04
CA GLU A 20 -2.78 -6.49 -2.44
C GLU A 20 -2.58 -7.98 -2.75
N PHE A 21 -1.60 -8.63 -2.11
CA PHE A 21 -1.37 -10.07 -2.22
C PHE A 21 -2.22 -10.92 -1.24
N GLY A 22 -3.16 -10.32 -0.52
CA GLY A 22 -4.08 -11.01 0.38
C GLY A 22 -3.50 -11.34 1.76
N GLY A 23 -2.45 -10.62 2.19
CA GLY A 23 -1.88 -10.75 3.53
C GLY A 23 -2.87 -10.33 4.61
N SER A 24 -2.83 -11.01 5.76
CA SER A 24 -3.63 -10.62 6.92
C SER A 24 -3.06 -9.37 7.59
N PRO A 25 -3.86 -8.59 8.34
CA PRO A 25 -3.36 -7.42 9.07
C PRO A 25 -2.18 -7.73 9.98
N ASP A 26 -2.19 -8.87 10.67
CA ASP A 26 -1.10 -9.27 11.58
C ASP A 26 0.19 -9.61 10.81
N GLN A 27 0.06 -10.28 9.66
CA GLN A 27 1.20 -10.59 8.80
C GLN A 27 1.81 -9.30 8.23
N VAL A 28 1.00 -8.42 7.67
CA VAL A 28 1.47 -7.15 7.11
C VAL A 28 2.08 -6.28 8.21
N ALA A 29 1.49 -6.23 9.40
CA ALA A 29 2.05 -5.51 10.54
C ALA A 29 3.43 -6.05 10.94
N HIS A 30 3.58 -7.37 10.97
CA HIS A 30 4.85 -8.03 11.27
C HIS A 30 5.93 -7.66 10.24
N ASP A 31 5.61 -7.73 8.95
CA ASP A 31 6.57 -7.45 7.87
C ASP A 31 6.99 -5.97 7.88
N VAL A 32 6.01 -5.06 8.00
CA VAL A 32 6.27 -3.61 8.08
C VAL A 32 7.11 -3.26 9.32
N ARG A 33 6.81 -3.87 10.48
CA ARG A 33 7.59 -3.66 11.70
C ARG A 33 9.01 -4.18 11.54
N THR A 34 9.18 -5.37 10.95
CA THR A 34 10.48 -5.97 10.70
C THR A 34 11.34 -5.06 9.82
N MET A 35 10.79 -4.52 8.74
CA MET A 35 11.49 -3.56 7.87
C MET A 35 11.87 -2.28 8.64
N TRP A 36 10.93 -1.71 9.41
CA TRP A 36 11.21 -0.52 10.23
C TRP A 36 12.34 -0.76 11.25
N GLU A 37 12.40 -1.93 11.86
CA GLU A 37 13.49 -2.31 12.76
C GLU A 37 14.83 -2.44 12.04
N GLN A 38 14.84 -3.07 10.86
CA GLN A 38 16.04 -3.17 10.01
C GLN A 38 16.58 -1.81 9.57
N LEU A 39 15.71 -0.83 9.40
CA LEU A 39 16.06 0.56 9.08
C LEU A 39 16.52 1.38 10.30
N GLY A 40 16.67 0.77 11.47
CA GLY A 40 17.16 1.44 12.68
C GLY A 40 16.07 2.18 13.47
N ARG A 41 14.81 1.78 13.30
CA ARG A 41 13.65 2.32 14.03
C ARG A 41 13.47 3.84 13.89
N PRO A 42 13.47 4.39 12.66
CA PRO A 42 13.35 5.83 12.46
C PRO A 42 12.02 6.37 13.06
N PRO A 43 12.07 7.43 13.87
CA PRO A 43 10.90 7.95 14.56
C PRO A 43 9.91 8.60 13.58
N GLY A 44 8.62 8.35 13.81
CA GLY A 44 7.54 8.90 12.97
C GLY A 44 7.42 8.26 11.59
N ALA A 45 8.14 7.17 11.32
CA ALA A 45 8.12 6.50 10.02
C ALA A 45 6.74 5.94 9.64
N PHE A 46 6.02 5.33 10.58
CA PHE A 46 4.66 4.83 10.32
C PHE A 46 3.68 5.95 9.99
N ALA A 47 3.70 7.06 10.74
CA ALA A 47 2.85 8.20 10.46
C ALA A 47 3.16 8.86 9.10
N ALA A 48 4.44 8.92 8.72
CA ALA A 48 4.86 9.40 7.41
C ALA A 48 4.45 8.44 6.29
N ALA A 49 4.61 7.13 6.50
CA ALA A 49 4.20 6.08 5.57
C ALA A 49 2.69 6.07 5.33
N ALA A 50 1.86 6.24 6.37
CA ALA A 50 0.41 6.37 6.24
C ALA A 50 0.03 7.51 5.28
N ARG A 51 0.71 8.65 5.38
CA ARG A 51 0.51 9.76 4.42
C ARG A 51 1.08 9.45 3.04
N ALA A 52 2.17 8.69 2.97
CA ALA A 52 2.82 8.33 1.71
C ALA A 52 1.95 7.42 0.82
N VAL A 53 1.03 6.64 1.41
CA VAL A 53 0.05 5.83 0.64
C VAL A 53 -0.71 6.69 -0.38
N ALA A 54 -1.10 7.91 -0.02
CA ALA A 54 -1.87 8.80 -0.89
C ALA A 54 -1.10 9.32 -2.11
N VAL A 55 0.24 9.23 -2.09
CA VAL A 55 1.12 9.70 -3.16
C VAL A 55 1.84 8.55 -3.87
N LEU A 56 1.46 7.31 -3.58
CA LEU A 56 1.95 6.16 -4.35
C LEU A 56 1.49 6.26 -5.82
N PRO A 57 2.31 5.80 -6.77
CA PRO A 57 1.94 5.78 -8.18
C PRO A 57 0.59 5.08 -8.39
N GLN A 58 -0.34 5.79 -9.02
CA GLN A 58 -1.66 5.26 -9.36
C GLN A 58 -1.64 4.68 -10.77
N ARG A 59 -2.50 3.69 -11.03
CA ARG A 59 -2.69 3.18 -12.39
C ARG A 59 -3.24 4.29 -13.30
N PRO A 60 -2.83 4.34 -14.59
CA PRO A 60 -3.39 5.27 -15.54
C PRO A 60 -4.91 5.15 -15.65
N GLU A 61 -5.58 6.29 -15.80
CA GLU A 61 -7.02 6.31 -16.04
C GLU A 61 -7.37 5.66 -17.37
N VAL A 62 -8.49 4.92 -17.37
CA VAL A 62 -9.01 4.27 -18.57
C VAL A 62 -10.40 4.85 -18.87
N PRO A 63 -10.67 5.30 -20.12
CA PRO A 63 -11.98 5.80 -20.50
C PRO A 63 -13.09 4.81 -20.16
N VAL A 64 -14.25 5.32 -19.75
CA VAL A 64 -15.40 4.48 -19.35
C VAL A 64 -15.78 3.46 -20.44
N ALA A 65 -15.73 3.86 -21.71
CA ALA A 65 -16.01 2.98 -22.85
C ALA A 65 -15.06 1.78 -22.96
N ALA A 66 -13.84 1.88 -22.42
CA ALA A 66 -12.83 0.82 -22.45
C ALA A 66 -12.78 -0.03 -21.15
N GLN A 67 -13.62 0.28 -20.14
CA GLN A 67 -13.62 -0.42 -18.85
C GLN A 67 -13.97 -1.91 -18.98
N ALA A 68 -14.92 -2.25 -19.86
CA ALA A 68 -15.31 -3.64 -20.09
C ALA A 68 -14.13 -4.47 -20.65
N GLU A 69 -13.38 -3.87 -21.58
CA GLU A 69 -12.19 -4.49 -22.16
C GLU A 69 -11.07 -4.63 -21.12
N ARG A 70 -10.82 -3.56 -20.34
CA ARG A 70 -9.86 -3.60 -19.23
C ARG A 70 -10.13 -4.77 -18.29
N ARG A 71 -11.37 -4.91 -17.82
CA ARG A 71 -11.79 -5.99 -16.92
C ARG A 71 -11.70 -7.38 -17.55
N ARG A 72 -11.82 -7.49 -18.87
CA ARG A 72 -11.64 -8.75 -19.59
C ARG A 72 -10.16 -9.15 -19.58
N LEU A 73 -9.28 -8.21 -19.92
CA LEU A 73 -7.83 -8.43 -19.93
C LEU A 73 -7.28 -8.69 -18.53
N GLU A 74 -7.72 -7.94 -17.52
CA GLU A 74 -7.33 -8.16 -16.12
C GLU A 74 -7.60 -9.60 -15.69
N ARG A 75 -8.80 -10.12 -15.97
CA ARG A 75 -9.15 -11.52 -15.69
C ARG A 75 -8.34 -12.52 -16.52
N ALA A 76 -8.13 -12.24 -17.80
CA ALA A 76 -7.39 -13.12 -18.69
C ALA A 76 -5.91 -13.27 -18.30
N PHE A 77 -5.31 -12.21 -17.75
CA PHE A 77 -3.90 -12.18 -17.36
C PHE A 77 -3.67 -12.34 -15.85
N GLY A 78 -4.72 -12.53 -15.05
CA GLY A 78 -4.61 -12.64 -13.59
C GLY A 78 -4.10 -11.36 -12.93
N ILE A 79 -4.40 -10.20 -13.51
CA ILE A 79 -4.04 -8.88 -12.95
C ILE A 79 -5.11 -8.48 -11.93
N ASN A 80 -4.67 -8.01 -10.77
CA ASN A 80 -5.58 -7.49 -9.76
C ASN A 80 -6.42 -6.33 -10.31
N PRO A 81 -7.75 -6.34 -10.09
CA PRO A 81 -8.60 -5.18 -10.38
C PRO A 81 -8.19 -3.96 -9.56
N VAL A 82 -8.45 -2.75 -10.10
CA VAL A 82 -8.17 -1.48 -9.38
C VAL A 82 -8.91 -1.41 -8.04
N GLU A 83 -10.07 -2.03 -7.93
CA GLU A 83 -10.84 -2.09 -6.68
C GLU A 83 -10.09 -2.84 -5.58
N VAL A 84 -9.27 -3.85 -5.94
CA VAL A 84 -8.40 -4.58 -5.00
C VAL A 84 -7.26 -3.69 -4.54
N GLU A 85 -6.61 -2.98 -5.47
CA GLU A 85 -5.52 -2.05 -5.14
C GLU A 85 -5.99 -0.91 -4.23
N LEU A 86 -7.18 -0.35 -4.51
CA LEU A 86 -7.77 0.70 -3.68
C LEU A 86 -8.06 0.17 -2.26
N THR A 87 -8.62 -1.02 -2.15
CA THR A 87 -8.89 -1.66 -0.85
C THR A 87 -7.59 -1.86 -0.08
N ALA A 88 -6.56 -2.41 -0.75
CA ALA A 88 -5.25 -2.63 -0.15
C ALA A 88 -4.58 -1.32 0.31
N ALA A 89 -4.70 -0.24 -0.45
CA ALA A 89 -4.20 1.07 -0.07
C ALA A 89 -4.91 1.62 1.18
N LEU A 90 -6.23 1.48 1.27
CA LEU A 90 -7.00 1.91 2.44
C LEU A 90 -6.64 1.11 3.69
N GLU A 91 -6.54 -0.21 3.56
CA GLU A 91 -6.13 -1.11 4.66
C GLU A 91 -4.69 -0.84 5.12
N ALA A 92 -3.77 -0.61 4.18
CA ALA A 92 -2.39 -0.24 4.47
C ALA A 92 -2.32 1.08 5.24
N ARG A 93 -3.08 2.10 4.82
CA ARG A 93 -3.14 3.39 5.52
C ARG A 93 -3.64 3.21 6.94
N GLU A 94 -4.75 2.50 7.12
CA GLU A 94 -5.34 2.26 8.44
C GLU A 94 -4.36 1.52 9.37
N LEU A 95 -3.69 0.48 8.85
CA LEU A 95 -2.69 -0.26 9.60
C LEU A 95 -1.54 0.65 10.07
N LEU A 96 -0.97 1.45 9.16
CA LEU A 96 0.14 2.35 9.47
C LEU A 96 -0.27 3.44 10.46
N GLU A 97 -1.50 3.94 10.40
CA GLU A 97 -2.06 4.86 11.40
C GLU A 97 -2.22 4.21 12.77
N ARG A 98 -2.59 2.92 12.85
CA ARG A 98 -2.62 2.17 14.13
C ARG A 98 -1.21 1.98 14.69
N MET A 99 -0.27 1.51 13.87
CA MET A 99 1.12 1.30 14.28
C MET A 99 1.83 2.59 14.72
N ALA A 100 1.39 3.76 14.25
CA ALA A 100 1.93 5.04 14.69
C ALA A 100 1.44 5.48 16.08
N ARG A 101 0.39 4.85 16.61
CA ARG A 101 -0.18 5.12 17.94
C ARG A 101 0.32 4.17 19.02
N ASP A 102 0.78 2.99 18.60
CA ASP A 102 1.40 1.96 19.45
C ASP A 102 2.86 2.30 19.79
#